data_AF-A0A932XH19-F1
#
_entry.id   AF-A0A932XH19-F1
#
_cell.length_a   1.000
_cell.length_b   1.000
_cell.length_c   1.000
_cell.angle_alpha   90.00
_cell.angle_beta   90.00
_cell.angle_gamma   90.00
#
_symmetry.space_group_name_H-M   'P 1'
#
loop_
_entity.id
_entity.type
_entity.pdbx_description
1 polymer ?
#
loop_
_entity_poly.entity_id
_entity_poly.type
_entity_poly.pdbx_seq_one_letter_code
_entity_poly.pdbx_strand_id
1 'polypeptide(L)'
;MTSHAAPPLGVLPAVALLAQLRWRVARNSLWRRKRGAQVMLVVGLLVLGGAAYGLYWISRMTVRLLRSPSFNAALERAARETPGLPTDVGSYLEVLPSAALLVVTLLLALATFNGVLSSLYLAGDVDMLLVAPVPVRAVFIVKFFDALAAPYALLFVLLGPFLVGYGQGMRFGTAFLLAAFVVLACLPLVPAGLGALLVMAAVRVMPAHRARELVGILGALLGAALYLVSQFTRELFGQIGGGRTLEALQRTDFPLLPSSWAGSALVAAGRGELVPLLLYGGVFVFVSAGVFGACLVAAERLYYAGWSNLATETGRVRRPPARSEADVARRVGAKGELAKALSATLGGIPAPVRAMVAKDLRTFPRDLRHFQQLVIPLIMGGVGAYRLFVGDLETGGGTFTMVARLVAAVAPAALCVFIALIFSSALGGSGVNREGRGYWLLKTAPVSGAQIVASKLIVAYLPYPVVAVLLLTVTGLVRGLTLADVAGSLALVLLLGLGNSSLTLLLGVLFPRLDWDDPNKQVSARAGCLAPLFYGTYLGLAFAAVTGLPALTYFAPQLEWLFVGLGWLVVVGLTALVAGVALSVGSARLESLELE
;
A
#
# COMPACT_ATOMS: atom_id res chain seq x y z
N MET A 1 6.58 57.60 4.35
CA MET A 1 5.63 56.50 4.09
C MET A 1 5.85 55.43 5.15
N THR A 2 5.17 55.57 6.29
CA THR A 2 5.20 54.59 7.38
C THR A 2 4.39 53.38 6.96
N SER A 3 5.10 52.30 6.65
CA SER A 3 4.53 50.96 6.48
C SER A 3 3.75 50.61 7.75
N HIS A 4 2.43 50.74 7.72
CA HIS A 4 1.55 50.06 8.66
C HIS A 4 1.62 48.56 8.35
N ALA A 5 2.66 47.91 8.86
CA ALA A 5 2.67 46.46 8.96
C ALA A 5 1.45 46.07 9.79
N ALA A 6 0.47 45.42 9.16
CA ALA A 6 -0.68 44.89 9.87
C ALA A 6 -0.19 44.05 11.07
N PRO A 7 -0.82 44.17 12.25
CA PRO A 7 -0.40 43.41 13.42
C PRO A 7 -0.39 41.91 13.07
N PRO A 8 0.60 41.15 13.56
CA PRO A 8 0.66 39.72 13.29
C PRO A 8 -0.65 39.07 13.73
N LEU A 9 -1.31 38.38 12.79
CA LEU A 9 -2.55 37.67 13.07
C LEU A 9 -2.34 36.72 14.25
N GLY A 10 -3.25 36.77 15.22
CA GLY A 10 -3.30 35.75 16.27
C GLY A 10 -3.41 34.35 15.67
N VAL A 11 -2.95 33.33 16.41
CA VAL A 11 -2.90 31.94 15.90
C VAL A 11 -4.26 31.45 15.41
N LEU A 12 -5.34 31.68 16.17
CA LEU A 12 -6.68 31.23 15.81
C LEU A 12 -7.25 31.92 14.55
N PRO A 13 -7.22 33.27 14.42
CA PRO A 13 -7.57 33.96 13.18
C PRO A 13 -6.78 33.46 11.96
N ALA A 14 -5.48 33.23 12.12
CA ALA A 14 -4.62 32.71 11.08
C ALA A 14 -5.00 31.29 10.64
N VAL A 15 -5.26 30.39 11.61
CA VAL A 15 -5.75 29.03 11.32
C VAL A 15 -7.07 29.09 10.56
N ALA A 16 -8.01 29.93 11.01
CA ALA A 16 -9.32 30.07 10.37
C ALA A 16 -9.20 30.57 8.93
N LEU A 17 -8.37 31.59 8.67
CA LEU A 17 -8.12 32.11 7.32
C LEU A 17 -7.55 31.03 6.39
N LEU A 18 -6.50 30.34 6.83
CA LEU A 18 -5.85 29.29 6.04
C LEU A 18 -6.79 28.10 5.80
N ALA A 19 -7.56 27.69 6.80
CA ALA A 19 -8.56 26.64 6.67
C ALA A 19 -9.69 27.03 5.69
N GLN A 20 -10.15 28.28 5.73
CA GLN A 20 -11.13 28.80 4.77
C GLN A 20 -10.58 28.81 3.34
N LEU A 21 -9.34 29.23 3.13
CA LEU A 21 -8.70 29.19 1.81
C LEU A 21 -8.59 27.75 1.28
N ARG A 22 -8.15 26.82 2.13
CA ARG A 22 -8.09 25.39 1.82
C ARG A 22 -9.46 24.83 1.44
N TRP A 23 -10.49 25.14 2.23
CA TRP A 23 -11.87 24.75 1.93
C TRP A 23 -12.36 25.34 0.60
N ARG A 24 -12.07 26.61 0.31
CA ARG A 24 -12.43 27.23 -0.98
C ARG A 24 -11.73 26.55 -2.14
N VAL A 25 -10.45 26.19 -2.01
CA VAL A 25 -9.71 25.43 -3.04
C VAL A 25 -10.30 24.03 -3.22
N ALA A 26 -10.55 23.30 -2.14
CA ALA A 26 -11.17 21.98 -2.17
C ALA A 26 -12.55 22.03 -2.83
N ARG A 27 -13.41 22.98 -2.42
CA ARG A 27 -14.71 23.22 -3.04
C ARG A 27 -14.56 23.55 -4.52
N ASN A 28 -13.76 24.55 -4.89
CA ASN A 28 -13.64 24.98 -6.28
C ASN A 28 -13.09 23.86 -7.18
N SER A 29 -12.16 23.04 -6.67
CA SER A 29 -11.64 21.87 -7.41
C SER A 29 -12.67 20.74 -7.59
N LEU A 30 -13.61 20.57 -6.65
CA LEU A 30 -14.75 19.66 -6.79
C LEU A 30 -15.76 20.17 -7.81
N TRP A 31 -16.08 21.48 -7.79
CA TRP A 31 -17.04 22.10 -8.70
C TRP A 31 -16.51 22.20 -10.14
N ARG A 32 -15.23 22.51 -10.33
CA ARG A 32 -14.61 22.63 -11.66
C ARG A 32 -14.14 21.29 -12.27
N ARG A 33 -14.41 20.16 -11.62
CA ARG A 33 -14.03 18.83 -12.13
C ARG A 33 -14.82 18.49 -13.40
N LYS A 34 -14.15 17.87 -14.38
CA LYS A 34 -14.81 17.29 -15.57
C LYS A 34 -15.94 16.35 -15.13
N ARG A 35 -17.08 16.33 -15.85
CA ARG A 35 -18.29 15.55 -15.48
C ARG A 35 -17.97 14.08 -15.14
N GLY A 36 -17.13 13.40 -15.91
CA GLY A 36 -16.72 12.02 -15.62
C GLY A 36 -15.98 11.85 -14.28
N ALA A 37 -15.22 12.86 -13.84
CA ALA A 37 -14.56 12.84 -12.54
C ALA A 37 -15.54 13.03 -11.38
N GLN A 38 -16.62 13.78 -11.59
CA GLN A 38 -17.69 13.98 -10.59
C GLN A 38 -18.49 12.69 -10.43
N VAL A 39 -18.89 12.05 -11.54
CA VAL A 39 -19.58 10.75 -11.51
C VAL A 39 -18.74 9.71 -10.78
N MET A 40 -17.44 9.60 -11.09
CA MET A 40 -16.54 8.65 -10.43
C MET A 40 -16.41 8.93 -8.93
N LEU A 41 -16.40 10.19 -8.51
CA LEU A 41 -16.39 10.54 -7.09
C LEU A 41 -17.68 10.12 -6.39
N VAL A 42 -18.84 10.36 -7.01
CA VAL A 42 -20.14 9.92 -6.47
C VAL A 42 -20.21 8.40 -6.36
N VAL A 43 -19.80 7.68 -7.40
CA VAL A 43 -19.72 6.20 -7.36
C VAL A 43 -18.77 5.75 -6.26
N GLY A 44 -17.60 6.38 -6.12
CA GLY A 44 -16.65 6.08 -5.04
C GLY A 44 -17.25 6.30 -3.65
N LEU A 45 -17.98 7.38 -3.44
CA LEU A 45 -18.70 7.65 -2.19
C LEU A 45 -19.82 6.65 -1.94
N LEU A 46 -20.55 6.22 -2.96
CA LEU A 46 -21.59 5.19 -2.84
C LEU A 46 -20.99 3.83 -2.48
N VAL A 47 -19.87 3.43 -3.10
CA VAL A 47 -19.16 2.19 -2.78
C VAL A 47 -18.63 2.24 -1.34
N LEU A 48 -18.01 3.37 -0.94
CA LEU A 48 -17.55 3.56 0.44
C LEU A 48 -18.71 3.55 1.44
N GLY A 49 -19.83 4.19 1.11
CA GLY A 49 -21.05 4.17 1.93
C GLY A 49 -21.65 2.77 2.04
N GLY A 50 -21.66 2.00 0.95
CA GLY A 50 -22.08 0.60 0.93
C GLY A 50 -21.17 -0.29 1.78
N ALA A 51 -19.85 -0.11 1.70
CA ALA A 51 -18.89 -0.82 2.53
C ALA A 51 -19.04 -0.48 4.02
N ALA A 52 -19.21 0.81 4.34
CA ALA A 52 -19.49 1.31 5.69
C ALA A 52 -20.78 0.69 6.27
N TYR A 53 -21.86 0.69 5.48
CA TYR A 53 -23.13 0.06 5.86
C TYR A 53 -23.00 -1.46 6.04
N GLY A 54 -22.29 -2.13 5.13
CA GLY A 54 -21.99 -3.55 5.23
C GLY A 54 -21.23 -3.89 6.51
N LEU A 55 -20.22 -3.10 6.86
CA LEU A 55 -19.43 -3.30 8.09
C LEU A 55 -20.24 -3.06 9.35
N TYR A 56 -21.13 -2.05 9.36
CA TYR A 56 -22.12 -1.85 10.41
C TYR A 56 -23.05 -3.06 10.54
N TRP A 57 -23.58 -3.57 9.43
CA TRP A 57 -24.52 -4.69 9.43
C TRP A 57 -23.85 -5.97 9.91
N ILE A 58 -22.65 -6.30 9.41
CA ILE A 58 -21.87 -7.47 9.80
C ILE A 58 -21.54 -7.40 11.29
N SER A 59 -20.96 -6.30 11.77
CA SER A 59 -20.60 -6.16 13.19
C SER A 59 -21.81 -6.30 14.11
N ARG A 60 -22.94 -5.65 13.78
CA ARG A 60 -24.20 -5.77 14.53
C ARG A 60 -24.73 -7.21 14.54
N MET A 61 -24.72 -7.87 13.38
CA MET A 61 -25.25 -9.23 13.24
C MET A 61 -24.38 -10.24 13.97
N THR A 62 -23.06 -10.15 13.83
CA THR A 62 -22.09 -11.01 14.51
C THR A 62 -22.22 -10.91 16.03
N VAL A 63 -22.25 -9.69 16.59
CA VAL A 63 -22.38 -9.52 18.05
C VAL A 63 -23.74 -10.03 18.56
N ARG A 64 -24.83 -9.84 17.80
CA ARG A 64 -26.15 -10.38 18.16
C ARG A 64 -26.22 -11.89 18.11
N LEU A 65 -25.61 -12.51 17.10
CA LEU A 65 -25.51 -13.96 16.97
C LEU A 65 -24.71 -14.56 18.12
N LEU A 66 -23.53 -14.00 18.42
CA LEU A 66 -22.65 -14.45 19.50
C LEU A 66 -23.27 -14.30 20.90
N ARG A 67 -24.27 -13.42 21.05
CA ARG A 67 -25.03 -13.24 22.30
C ARG A 67 -26.36 -13.99 22.32
N SER A 68 -26.72 -14.70 21.25
CA SER A 68 -28.03 -15.34 21.18
C SER A 68 -28.10 -16.48 22.22
N PRO A 69 -29.23 -16.61 22.96
CA PRO A 69 -29.36 -17.67 23.96
C PRO A 69 -29.18 -19.07 23.39
N SER A 70 -29.58 -19.27 22.12
CA SER A 70 -29.38 -20.51 21.37
C SER A 70 -27.91 -20.80 21.07
N PHE A 71 -27.10 -19.77 20.75
CA PHE A 71 -25.67 -19.93 20.52
C PHE A 71 -24.91 -20.24 21.81
N ASN A 72 -25.21 -19.53 22.90
CA ASN A 72 -24.59 -19.82 24.20
C ASN A 72 -24.95 -21.23 24.69
N ALA A 73 -26.21 -21.66 24.54
CA ALA A 73 -26.60 -23.03 24.87
C ALA A 73 -25.92 -24.08 23.97
N ALA A 74 -25.66 -23.78 22.70
CA ALA A 74 -24.91 -24.65 21.80
C ALA A 74 -23.42 -24.70 22.17
N LEU A 75 -22.83 -23.56 22.54
CA LEU A 75 -21.44 -23.47 22.98
C LEU A 75 -21.21 -24.21 24.28
N GLU A 76 -22.12 -24.09 25.25
CA GLU A 76 -22.06 -24.85 26.50
C GLU A 76 -22.15 -26.35 26.28
N ARG A 77 -22.93 -26.82 25.29
CA ARG A 77 -22.96 -28.25 24.91
C ARG A 77 -21.63 -28.67 24.29
N ALA A 78 -21.10 -27.88 23.34
CA ALA A 78 -19.82 -28.15 22.70
C ALA A 78 -18.63 -28.12 23.67
N ALA A 79 -18.66 -27.23 24.67
CA ALA A 79 -17.63 -27.12 25.71
C ALA A 79 -17.63 -28.31 26.68
N ARG A 80 -18.76 -29.02 26.84
CA ARG A 80 -18.81 -30.29 27.59
C ARG A 80 -18.18 -31.44 26.81
N GLU A 81 -18.28 -31.41 25.48
CA GLU A 81 -17.76 -32.46 24.60
C GLU A 81 -16.28 -32.27 24.25
N THR A 82 -15.79 -31.02 24.26
CA THR A 82 -14.39 -30.70 23.92
C THR A 82 -13.71 -29.91 25.06
N PRO A 83 -12.78 -30.52 25.81
CA PRO A 83 -12.04 -29.82 26.86
C PRO A 83 -11.22 -28.66 26.27
N GLY A 84 -11.42 -27.44 26.79
CA GLY A 84 -10.67 -26.24 26.38
C GLY A 84 -11.45 -25.24 25.51
N LEU A 85 -12.72 -25.49 25.20
CA LEU A 85 -13.58 -24.47 24.58
C LEU A 85 -14.01 -23.42 25.62
N PRO A 86 -13.99 -22.12 25.28
CA PRO A 86 -14.45 -21.06 26.18
C PRO A 86 -15.94 -21.19 26.48
N THR A 87 -16.31 -21.05 27.76
CA THR A 87 -17.70 -21.13 28.23
C THR A 87 -18.44 -19.79 28.18
N ASP A 88 -17.73 -18.67 28.16
CA ASP A 88 -18.31 -17.32 28.04
C ASP A 88 -17.68 -16.54 26.88
N VAL A 89 -18.51 -16.17 25.91
CA VAL A 89 -18.12 -15.37 24.73
C VAL A 89 -18.14 -13.87 25.07
N GLY A 90 -18.88 -13.48 26.11
CA GLY A 90 -19.09 -12.10 26.51
C GLY A 90 -17.80 -11.37 26.81
N SER A 91 -16.88 -12.00 27.55
CA SER A 91 -15.57 -11.43 27.87
C SER A 91 -14.73 -11.13 26.62
N TYR A 92 -14.87 -11.90 25.55
CA TYR A 92 -14.14 -11.67 24.29
C TYR A 92 -14.75 -10.53 23.47
N LEU A 93 -16.07 -10.35 23.55
CA LEU A 93 -16.74 -9.21 22.91
C LEU A 93 -16.28 -7.88 23.51
N GLU A 94 -15.82 -7.85 24.75
CA GLU A 94 -15.34 -6.62 25.40
C GLU A 94 -13.93 -6.21 24.99
N VAL A 95 -13.09 -7.16 24.58
CA VAL A 95 -11.72 -6.88 24.07
C VAL A 95 -11.76 -6.43 22.59
N LEU A 96 -12.87 -6.67 21.89
CA LEU A 96 -13.00 -6.42 20.46
C LEU A 96 -12.77 -4.94 20.06
N PRO A 97 -13.28 -3.93 20.79
CA PRO A 97 -12.95 -2.53 20.52
C PRO A 97 -11.47 -2.21 20.74
N SER A 98 -10.82 -2.70 21.81
CA SER A 98 -9.40 -2.41 22.08
C SER A 98 -8.50 -3.03 21.01
N ALA A 99 -8.78 -4.26 20.58
CA ALA A 99 -8.07 -4.93 19.49
C ALA A 99 -8.26 -4.19 18.15
N ALA A 100 -9.49 -3.79 17.82
CA ALA A 100 -9.75 -3.03 16.60
C ALA A 100 -9.01 -1.67 16.58
N LEU A 101 -9.06 -0.94 17.70
CA LEU A 101 -8.36 0.33 17.87
C LEU A 101 -6.84 0.16 17.82
N LEU A 102 -6.30 -0.93 18.36
CA LEU A 102 -4.87 -1.24 18.29
C LEU A 102 -4.43 -1.44 16.84
N VAL A 103 -5.14 -2.27 16.07
CA VAL A 103 -4.85 -2.50 14.65
C VAL A 103 -4.90 -1.18 13.87
N VAL A 104 -5.96 -0.38 14.08
CA VAL A 104 -6.09 0.93 13.42
C VAL A 104 -4.97 1.89 13.85
N THR A 105 -4.58 1.90 15.12
CA THR A 105 -3.49 2.76 15.62
C THR A 105 -2.15 2.39 14.99
N LEU A 106 -1.85 1.11 14.85
CA LEU A 106 -0.64 0.63 14.18
C LEU A 106 -0.63 1.02 12.70
N LEU A 107 -1.76 0.84 12.00
CA LEU A 107 -1.91 1.26 10.60
C LEU A 107 -1.75 2.78 10.45
N LEU A 108 -2.33 3.56 11.36
CA LEU A 108 -2.19 5.02 11.38
C LEU A 108 -0.76 5.44 11.69
N ALA A 109 -0.05 4.80 12.62
CA ALA A 109 1.34 5.12 12.94
C ALA A 109 2.24 4.99 11.70
N LEU A 110 2.06 3.91 10.93
CA LEU A 110 2.81 3.69 9.69
C LEU A 110 2.41 4.67 8.58
N ALA A 111 1.11 4.98 8.45
CA ALA A 111 0.60 5.82 7.36
C ALA A 111 0.86 7.33 7.57
N THR A 112 0.75 7.80 8.82
CA THR A 112 0.74 9.24 9.15
C THR A 112 2.12 9.89 9.02
N PHE A 113 3.22 9.15 9.22
CA PHE A 113 4.57 9.70 9.07
C PHE A 113 4.80 10.29 7.66
N ASN A 114 4.50 9.53 6.60
CA ASN A 114 4.71 9.99 5.22
C ASN A 114 3.77 11.16 4.87
N GLY A 115 2.52 11.11 5.34
CA GLY A 115 1.55 12.19 5.15
C GLY A 115 2.00 13.49 5.81
N VAL A 116 2.43 13.41 7.07
CA VAL A 116 2.92 14.56 7.84
C VAL A 116 4.20 15.12 7.22
N LEU A 117 5.16 14.29 6.86
CA LEU A 117 6.39 14.71 6.18
C LEU A 117 6.12 15.40 4.84
N SER A 118 5.20 14.84 4.03
CA SER A 118 4.82 15.43 2.75
C SER A 118 4.14 16.78 2.93
N SER A 119 3.16 16.88 3.84
CA SER A 119 2.41 18.11 4.09
C SER A 119 3.27 19.23 4.70
N LEU A 120 4.13 18.87 5.67
CA LEU A 120 4.92 19.83 6.44
C LEU A 120 6.17 20.35 5.71
N TYR A 121 6.85 19.51 4.92
CA TYR A 121 8.17 19.85 4.36
C TYR A 121 8.29 19.74 2.83
N LEU A 122 7.46 18.93 2.14
CA LEU A 122 7.58 18.74 0.69
C LEU A 122 6.45 19.35 -0.13
N ALA A 123 5.45 19.95 0.51
CA ALA A 123 4.37 20.61 -0.21
C ALA A 123 4.87 21.94 -0.80
N GLY A 124 4.60 22.19 -2.09
CA GLY A 124 5.14 23.36 -2.80
C GLY A 124 4.64 24.72 -2.30
N ASP A 125 3.61 24.75 -1.47
CA ASP A 125 3.10 25.96 -0.81
C ASP A 125 3.83 26.29 0.50
N VAL A 126 4.72 25.42 1.01
CA VAL A 126 5.45 25.64 2.27
C VAL A 126 6.37 26.86 2.16
N ASP A 127 7.05 27.03 1.03
CA ASP A 127 7.96 28.18 0.82
C ASP A 127 7.20 29.51 0.86
N MET A 128 6.00 29.55 0.27
CA MET A 128 5.12 30.73 0.32
C MET A 128 4.59 30.98 1.75
N LEU A 129 4.17 29.93 2.45
CA LEU A 129 3.59 30.03 3.79
C LEU A 129 4.62 30.44 4.86
N LEU A 130 5.89 30.11 4.66
CA LEU A 130 6.98 30.48 5.57
C LEU A 130 7.42 31.94 5.43
N VAL A 131 7.21 32.55 4.26
CA VAL A 131 7.48 33.97 4.01
C VAL A 131 6.25 34.84 4.35
N ALA A 132 5.06 34.25 4.38
CA ALA A 132 3.83 34.96 4.74
C ALA A 132 3.85 35.45 6.20
N PRO A 133 3.24 36.60 6.52
CA PRO A 133 3.14 37.14 7.88
C PRO A 133 2.11 36.37 8.72
N VAL A 134 2.29 35.06 8.87
CA VAL A 134 1.39 34.12 9.56
C VAL A 134 2.20 33.35 10.61
N PRO A 135 1.67 33.19 11.85
CA PRO A 135 2.41 32.46 12.88
C PRO A 135 2.64 31.00 12.47
N VAL A 136 3.85 30.48 12.71
CA VAL A 136 4.22 29.08 12.40
C VAL A 136 3.28 28.07 13.01
N ARG A 137 2.80 28.32 14.24
CA ARG A 137 1.82 27.45 14.91
C ARG A 137 0.56 27.28 14.07
N ALA A 138 0.08 28.35 13.42
CA ALA A 138 -1.09 28.27 12.56
C ALA A 138 -0.82 27.48 11.28
N VAL A 139 0.34 27.70 10.66
CA VAL A 139 0.80 26.93 9.48
C VAL A 139 0.89 25.44 9.84
N PHE A 140 1.53 25.10 10.97
CA PHE A 140 1.66 23.74 11.46
C PHE A 140 0.29 23.08 11.69
N ILE A 141 -0.64 23.75 12.39
CA ILE A 141 -1.99 23.20 12.67
C ILE A 141 -2.69 22.84 11.35
N VAL A 142 -2.72 23.77 10.40
CA VAL A 142 -3.41 23.56 9.13
C VAL A 142 -2.78 22.42 8.34
N LYS A 143 -1.45 22.38 8.26
CA LYS A 143 -0.71 21.33 7.55
C LYS A 143 -0.80 19.96 8.23
N PHE A 144 -0.80 19.93 9.56
CA PHE A 144 -0.96 18.71 10.35
C PHE A 144 -2.35 18.10 10.14
N PHE A 145 -3.41 18.91 10.22
CA PHE A 145 -4.76 18.44 9.94
C PHE A 145 -5.01 18.14 8.46
N ASP A 146 -4.32 18.81 7.54
CA ASP A 146 -4.34 18.48 6.11
C ASP A 146 -3.72 17.10 5.85
N ALA A 147 -2.63 16.76 6.53
CA ALA A 147 -2.04 15.42 6.50
C ALA A 147 -2.97 14.35 7.11
N LEU A 148 -3.75 14.73 8.13
CA LEU A 148 -4.69 13.84 8.82
C LEU A 148 -6.07 13.75 8.16
N ALA A 149 -6.42 14.61 7.22
CA ALA A 149 -7.76 14.69 6.65
C ALA A 149 -8.21 13.35 6.01
N ALA A 150 -7.35 12.74 5.19
CA ALA A 150 -7.64 11.44 4.57
C ALA A 150 -7.68 10.29 5.60
N PRO A 151 -6.70 10.15 6.52
CA PRO A 151 -6.79 9.20 7.64
C PRO A 151 -8.06 9.35 8.48
N TYR A 152 -8.47 10.57 8.83
CA TYR A 152 -9.72 10.83 9.56
C TYR A 152 -10.93 10.37 8.76
N ALA A 153 -11.02 10.73 7.47
CA ALA A 153 -12.14 10.32 6.63
C ALA A 153 -12.28 8.79 6.58
N LEU A 154 -11.18 8.07 6.36
CA LEU A 154 -11.17 6.60 6.36
C LEU A 154 -11.54 6.02 7.73
N LEU A 155 -11.01 6.58 8.81
CA LEU A 155 -11.31 6.14 10.16
C LEU A 155 -12.80 6.31 10.50
N PHE A 156 -13.40 7.46 10.18
CA PHE A 156 -14.83 7.68 10.42
C PHE A 156 -15.72 6.82 9.51
N VAL A 157 -15.33 6.61 8.25
CA VAL A 157 -16.11 5.81 7.28
C VAL A 157 -16.02 4.31 7.56
N LEU A 158 -14.88 3.81 8.04
CA LEU A 158 -14.69 2.38 8.29
C LEU A 158 -14.93 2.03 9.76
N LEU A 159 -14.21 2.65 10.70
CA LEU A 159 -14.27 2.28 12.11
C LEU A 159 -15.53 2.82 12.81
N GLY A 160 -16.06 3.97 12.37
CA GLY A 160 -17.30 4.54 12.90
C GLY A 160 -18.50 3.58 12.84
N PRO A 161 -18.91 3.12 11.64
CA PRO A 161 -20.03 2.19 11.48
C PRO A 161 -19.81 0.85 12.20
N PHE A 162 -18.57 0.36 12.25
CA PHE A 162 -18.19 -0.81 13.02
C PHE A 162 -18.47 -0.64 14.52
N LEU A 163 -18.03 0.48 15.13
CA LEU A 163 -18.30 0.76 16.54
C LEU A 163 -19.79 0.94 16.81
N VAL A 164 -20.52 1.62 15.91
CA VAL A 164 -21.97 1.77 16.03
C VAL A 164 -22.68 0.41 15.98
N GLY A 165 -22.30 -0.47 15.05
CA GLY A 165 -22.87 -1.81 14.93
C GLY A 165 -22.57 -2.68 16.14
N TYR A 166 -21.33 -2.62 16.64
CA TYR A 166 -20.90 -3.25 17.89
C TYR A 166 -21.70 -2.76 19.10
N GLY A 167 -21.80 -1.44 19.32
CA GLY A 167 -22.52 -0.86 20.46
C GLY A 167 -24.01 -1.22 20.46
N GLN A 168 -24.65 -1.17 19.29
CA GLN A 168 -26.05 -1.62 19.13
C GLN A 168 -26.22 -3.14 19.31
N GLY A 169 -25.20 -3.94 18.97
CA GLY A 169 -25.16 -5.38 19.24
C GLY A 169 -25.06 -5.68 20.74
N MET A 170 -24.22 -4.93 21.45
CA MET A 170 -24.05 -5.02 22.91
C MET A 170 -25.21 -4.43 23.71
N ARG A 171 -26.15 -3.71 23.04
CA ARG A 171 -27.25 -2.94 23.65
C ARG A 171 -26.75 -1.78 24.53
N PHE A 172 -25.62 -1.19 24.16
CA PHE A 172 -25.07 -0.01 24.83
C PHE A 172 -25.87 1.25 24.52
N GLY A 173 -25.92 2.16 25.51
CA GLY A 173 -26.68 3.41 25.43
C GLY A 173 -25.98 4.52 24.64
N THR A 174 -26.54 5.74 24.70
CA THR A 174 -26.01 6.93 24.00
C THR A 174 -24.63 7.38 24.49
N ALA A 175 -24.28 7.08 25.76
CA ALA A 175 -22.96 7.36 26.32
C ALA A 175 -21.83 6.69 25.51
N PHE A 176 -22.05 5.46 25.03
CA PHE A 176 -21.11 4.75 24.16
C PHE A 176 -20.88 5.49 22.83
N LEU A 177 -21.94 6.03 22.21
CA LEU A 177 -21.82 6.75 20.94
C LEU A 177 -21.04 8.06 21.08
N LEU A 178 -21.26 8.79 22.18
CA LEU A 178 -20.49 10.00 22.50
C LEU A 178 -19.03 9.65 22.78
N ALA A 179 -18.76 8.61 23.58
CA ALA A 179 -17.41 8.14 23.84
C ALA A 179 -16.71 7.68 22.55
N ALA A 180 -17.41 6.96 21.66
CA ALA A 180 -16.91 6.53 20.36
C ALA A 180 -16.51 7.73 19.48
N PHE A 181 -17.33 8.78 19.43
CA PHE A 181 -16.99 9.99 18.67
C PHE A 181 -15.70 10.66 19.19
N VAL A 182 -15.59 10.84 20.52
CA VAL A 182 -14.39 11.43 21.14
C VAL A 182 -13.16 10.56 20.91
N VAL A 183 -13.29 9.24 21.08
CA VAL A 183 -12.20 8.28 20.82
C VAL A 183 -11.73 8.39 19.37
N LEU A 184 -12.65 8.36 18.40
CA LEU A 184 -12.31 8.47 16.98
C LEU A 184 -11.67 9.82 16.63
N ALA A 185 -12.09 10.91 17.26
CA ALA A 185 -11.51 12.24 17.05
C ALA A 185 -10.07 12.33 17.60
N CYS A 186 -9.79 11.73 18.76
CA CYS A 186 -8.48 11.78 19.40
C CYS A 186 -7.50 10.71 18.91
N LEU A 187 -7.99 9.56 18.43
CA LEU A 187 -7.16 8.39 18.08
C LEU A 187 -5.99 8.72 17.12
N PRO A 188 -6.17 9.50 16.04
CA PRO A 188 -5.05 9.80 15.14
C PRO A 188 -4.01 10.75 15.73
N LEU A 189 -4.35 11.54 16.75
CA LEU A 189 -3.45 12.58 17.29
C LEU A 189 -2.20 11.99 17.91
N VAL A 190 -2.31 10.82 18.56
CA VAL A 190 -1.16 10.13 19.16
C VAL A 190 -0.18 9.63 18.09
N PRO A 191 -0.54 8.70 17.18
CA PRO A 191 0.39 8.21 16.18
C PRO A 191 0.89 9.29 15.23
N ALA A 192 0.03 10.23 14.81
CA ALA A 192 0.44 11.30 13.90
C ALA A 192 1.28 12.37 14.60
N GLY A 193 0.99 12.69 15.86
CA GLY A 193 1.79 13.63 16.63
C GLY A 193 3.17 13.07 16.95
N LEU A 194 3.25 11.81 17.38
CA LEU A 194 4.54 11.11 17.51
C LEU A 194 5.29 11.07 16.17
N GLY A 195 4.59 10.76 15.08
CA GLY A 195 5.12 10.83 13.73
C GLY A 195 5.65 12.23 13.36
N ALA A 196 4.93 13.30 13.71
CA ALA A 196 5.35 14.68 13.47
C ALA A 196 6.60 15.06 14.27
N LEU A 197 6.67 14.68 15.55
CA LEU A 197 7.85 14.88 16.39
C LEU A 197 9.07 14.15 15.82
N LEU A 198 8.89 12.90 15.39
CA LEU A 198 9.94 12.12 14.73
C LEU A 198 10.37 12.76 13.41
N VAL A 199 9.43 13.24 12.59
CA VAL A 199 9.73 13.96 11.34
C VAL A 199 10.57 15.21 11.63
N MET A 200 10.13 16.06 12.56
CA MET A 200 10.84 17.30 12.91
C MET A 200 12.24 17.01 13.48
N ALA A 201 12.39 15.96 14.29
CA ALA A 201 13.68 15.51 14.80
C ALA A 201 14.59 14.94 13.69
N ALA A 202 14.04 14.11 12.79
CA ALA A 202 14.80 13.49 11.71
C ALA A 202 15.30 14.52 10.70
N VAL A 203 14.45 15.47 10.28
CA VAL A 203 14.79 16.53 9.31
C VAL A 203 15.94 17.44 9.82
N ARG A 204 16.17 17.48 11.13
CA ARG A 204 17.30 18.21 11.71
C ARG A 204 18.66 17.57 11.40
N VAL A 205 18.71 16.24 11.37
CA VAL A 205 19.97 15.48 11.23
C VAL A 205 20.25 15.09 9.77
N MET A 206 19.18 14.89 9.01
CA MET A 206 19.25 14.44 7.62
C MET A 206 18.19 15.14 6.77
N PRO A 207 18.42 15.33 5.47
CA PRO A 207 17.39 15.91 4.62
C PRO A 207 16.10 15.07 4.60
N ALA A 208 14.96 15.74 4.46
CA ALA A 208 13.62 15.15 4.49
C ALA A 208 13.45 13.93 3.56
N HIS A 209 14.15 13.90 2.41
CA HIS A 209 14.10 12.76 1.50
C HIS A 209 14.74 11.49 2.11
N ARG A 210 15.87 11.62 2.82
CA ARG A 210 16.52 10.48 3.49
C ARG A 210 15.76 10.02 4.73
N ALA A 211 15.21 10.97 5.49
CA ALA A 211 14.33 10.65 6.62
C ALA A 211 13.14 9.80 6.18
N ARG A 212 12.53 10.16 5.03
CA ARG A 212 11.48 9.35 4.40
C ARG A 212 11.94 7.93 4.06
N GLU A 213 13.09 7.82 3.40
CA GLU A 213 13.64 6.53 2.97
C GLU A 213 13.93 5.63 4.18
N LEU A 214 14.56 6.15 5.23
CA LEU A 214 14.89 5.38 6.43
C LEU A 214 13.66 4.93 7.21
N VAL A 215 12.71 5.83 7.48
CA VAL A 215 11.47 5.44 8.16
C VAL A 215 10.67 4.47 7.33
N GLY A 216 10.72 4.66 6.02
CA GLY A 216 10.14 3.72 5.09
C GLY A 216 10.75 2.31 5.18
N ILE A 217 12.07 2.21 5.23
CA ILE A 217 12.80 0.93 5.40
C ILE A 217 12.48 0.33 6.76
N LEU A 218 12.52 1.12 7.84
CA LEU A 218 12.19 0.67 9.20
C LEU A 218 10.75 0.17 9.30
N GLY A 219 9.80 0.90 8.69
CA GLY A 219 8.40 0.48 8.63
C GLY A 219 8.21 -0.81 7.84
N ALA A 220 8.95 -0.98 6.75
CA ALA A 220 8.90 -2.22 5.98
C ALA A 220 9.55 -3.41 6.72
N LEU A 221 10.66 -3.19 7.42
CA LEU A 221 11.30 -4.19 8.28
C LEU A 221 10.41 -4.56 9.48
N LEU A 222 9.75 -3.59 10.11
CA LEU A 222 8.79 -3.84 11.18
C LEU A 222 7.58 -4.63 10.65
N GLY A 223 7.01 -4.21 9.52
CA GLY A 223 5.91 -4.93 8.88
C GLY A 223 6.29 -6.35 8.50
N ALA A 224 7.53 -6.55 8.02
CA ALA A 224 8.09 -7.85 7.76
C ALA A 224 8.29 -8.69 9.03
N ALA A 225 8.81 -8.11 10.11
CA ALA A 225 8.95 -8.80 11.38
C ALA A 225 7.58 -9.24 11.92
N LEU A 226 6.57 -8.36 11.89
CA LEU A 226 5.20 -8.70 12.27
C LEU A 226 4.60 -9.81 11.38
N TYR A 227 4.85 -9.75 10.08
CA TYR A 227 4.43 -10.80 9.15
C TYR A 227 5.10 -12.13 9.49
N LEU A 228 6.42 -12.16 9.66
CA LEU A 228 7.18 -13.37 10.00
C LEU A 228 6.70 -13.94 11.33
N VAL A 229 6.59 -13.12 12.37
CA VAL A 229 6.02 -13.52 13.66
C VAL A 229 4.63 -14.12 13.47
N SER A 230 3.74 -13.47 12.69
CA SER A 230 2.41 -14.01 12.42
C SER A 230 2.42 -15.36 11.69
N GLN A 231 3.33 -15.55 10.73
CA GLN A 231 3.43 -16.81 9.98
C GLN A 231 4.00 -17.94 10.84
N PHE A 232 5.11 -17.70 11.55
CA PHE A 232 5.74 -18.71 12.39
C PHE A 232 4.94 -19.01 13.66
N THR A 233 4.23 -18.02 14.21
CA THR A 233 3.25 -18.27 15.28
C THR A 233 2.16 -19.23 14.79
N ARG A 234 1.71 -19.12 13.54
CA ARG A 234 0.68 -20.05 13.02
C ARG A 234 1.18 -21.49 12.91
N GLU A 235 2.46 -21.70 12.57
CA GLU A 235 3.09 -23.03 12.49
C GLU A 235 3.44 -23.60 13.88
N LEU A 236 4.07 -22.80 14.74
CA LEU A 236 4.45 -23.20 16.10
C LEU A 236 3.21 -23.48 16.99
N PHE A 237 2.14 -22.72 16.80
CA PHE A 237 0.90 -22.86 17.59
C PHE A 237 -0.17 -23.68 16.87
N GLY A 238 -0.04 -23.98 15.57
CA GLY A 238 -0.95 -24.87 14.85
C GLY A 238 -0.91 -26.32 15.33
N GLN A 239 0.20 -26.73 15.96
CA GLN A 239 0.38 -28.05 16.58
C GLN A 239 -0.18 -28.13 18.02
N ILE A 240 -0.60 -27.00 18.60
CA ILE A 240 -1.09 -26.90 19.98
C ILE A 240 -2.50 -26.28 19.92
N GLY A 241 -3.54 -27.10 20.09
CA GLY A 241 -4.95 -26.79 19.80
C GLY A 241 -5.48 -25.36 20.06
N GLY A 242 -6.48 -24.98 19.26
CA GLY A 242 -7.06 -23.63 19.13
C GLY A 242 -7.67 -22.97 20.38
N GLY A 243 -7.56 -23.54 21.57
CA GLY A 243 -7.98 -22.88 22.83
C GLY A 243 -7.08 -21.71 23.22
N ARG A 244 -5.79 -21.74 22.86
CA ARG A 244 -4.80 -20.70 23.24
C ARG A 244 -4.75 -19.47 22.32
N THR A 245 -5.31 -19.54 21.11
CA THR A 245 -5.42 -18.35 20.23
C THR A 245 -6.45 -17.36 20.77
N LEU A 246 -7.50 -17.84 21.46
CA LEU A 246 -8.44 -17.01 22.21
C LEU A 246 -7.80 -16.42 23.47
N GLU A 247 -6.94 -17.17 24.16
CA GLU A 247 -6.15 -16.66 25.29
C GLU A 247 -5.13 -15.58 24.83
N ALA A 248 -4.57 -15.72 23.62
CA ALA A 248 -3.70 -14.70 23.02
C ALA A 248 -4.43 -13.39 22.69
N LEU A 249 -5.73 -13.44 22.35
CA LEU A 249 -6.55 -12.23 22.20
C LEU A 249 -6.72 -11.49 23.54
N GLN A 250 -6.90 -12.23 24.64
CA GLN A 250 -6.94 -11.62 25.98
C GLN A 250 -5.59 -11.02 26.39
N ARG A 251 -4.47 -11.57 25.93
CA ARG A 251 -3.11 -10.99 26.10
C ARG A 251 -2.81 -9.78 25.20
N THR A 252 -3.72 -9.43 24.28
CA THR A 252 -3.56 -8.27 23.39
C THR A 252 -3.93 -6.95 24.08
N ASP A 253 -4.50 -7.02 25.29
CA ASP A 253 -4.75 -5.87 26.14
C ASP A 253 -3.44 -5.41 26.81
N PHE A 254 -2.61 -4.71 26.06
CA PHE A 254 -1.41 -4.07 26.60
C PHE A 254 -1.82 -2.87 27.46
N PRO A 255 -1.65 -2.91 28.79
CA PRO A 255 -2.24 -1.91 29.70
C PRO A 255 -1.70 -0.49 29.52
N LEU A 256 -0.56 -0.35 28.82
CA LEU A 256 0.16 0.91 28.61
C LEU A 256 -0.09 1.55 27.24
N LEU A 257 -0.82 0.88 26.33
CA LEU A 257 -1.05 1.43 24.99
C LEU A 257 -2.25 2.40 24.98
N PRO A 258 -2.16 3.57 24.34
CA PRO A 258 -3.30 4.49 24.24
C PRO A 258 -4.56 3.88 23.61
N SER A 259 -4.40 2.88 22.73
CA SER A 259 -5.51 2.15 22.11
C SER A 259 -6.27 1.25 23.10
N SER A 260 -5.61 0.72 24.14
CA SER A 260 -6.29 -0.08 25.17
C SER A 260 -7.10 0.82 26.09
N TRP A 261 -6.55 1.96 26.53
CA TRP A 261 -7.32 2.97 27.30
C TRP A 261 -8.56 3.45 26.53
N ALA A 262 -8.42 3.69 25.23
CA ALA A 262 -9.56 4.04 24.39
C ALA A 262 -10.60 2.91 24.33
N GLY A 263 -10.19 1.65 24.16
CA GLY A 263 -11.09 0.49 24.17
C GLY A 263 -11.79 0.30 25.51
N SER A 264 -11.06 0.34 26.63
CA SER A 264 -11.61 0.24 27.98
C SER A 264 -12.59 1.37 28.29
N ALA A 265 -12.31 2.59 27.82
CA ALA A 265 -13.24 3.71 27.95
C ALA A 265 -14.55 3.47 27.19
N LEU A 266 -14.50 2.88 25.99
CA LEU A 266 -15.71 2.53 25.23
C LEU A 266 -16.55 1.47 25.95
N VAL A 267 -15.92 0.41 26.47
CA VAL A 267 -16.63 -0.64 27.22
C VAL A 267 -17.23 -0.07 28.51
N ALA A 268 -16.48 0.74 29.26
CA ALA A 268 -16.97 1.42 30.46
C ALA A 268 -18.16 2.35 30.16
N ALA A 269 -18.10 3.12 29.07
CA ALA A 269 -19.23 3.93 28.60
C ALA A 269 -20.46 3.08 28.24
N GLY A 270 -20.23 1.90 27.67
CA GLY A 270 -21.29 0.95 27.34
C GLY A 270 -21.98 0.34 28.56
N ARG A 271 -21.21 0.03 29.60
CA ARG A 271 -21.70 -0.50 30.88
C ARG A 271 -22.31 0.55 31.80
N GLY A 272 -22.10 1.84 31.53
CA GLY A 272 -22.54 2.94 32.38
C GLY A 272 -21.62 3.19 33.59
N GLU A 273 -20.39 2.66 33.56
CA GLU A 273 -19.40 2.83 34.62
C GLU A 273 -18.67 4.17 34.44
N LEU A 274 -19.08 5.20 35.20
CA LEU A 274 -18.54 6.55 35.05
C LEU A 274 -17.07 6.68 35.48
N VAL A 275 -16.66 6.00 36.55
CA VAL A 275 -15.29 6.12 37.08
C VAL A 275 -14.25 5.56 36.09
N PRO A 276 -14.39 4.32 35.57
CA PRO A 276 -13.45 3.79 34.57
C PRO A 276 -13.52 4.56 33.25
N LEU A 277 -14.69 5.06 32.85
CA LEU A 277 -14.84 5.93 31.68
C LEU A 277 -14.01 7.21 31.82
N LEU A 278 -14.14 7.92 32.94
CA LEU A 278 -13.41 9.16 33.17
C LEU A 278 -11.90 8.92 33.34
N LEU A 279 -11.51 7.81 33.96
CA LEU A 279 -10.11 7.47 34.15
C LEU A 279 -9.44 7.10 32.82
N TYR A 280 -9.93 6.07 32.12
CA TYR A 280 -9.31 5.62 30.88
C TYR A 280 -9.53 6.62 29.74
N GLY A 281 -10.74 7.16 29.61
CA GLY A 281 -11.07 8.17 28.61
C GLY A 281 -10.35 9.49 28.86
N GLY A 282 -10.26 9.92 30.13
CA GLY A 282 -9.54 11.13 30.51
C GLY A 282 -8.05 11.02 30.26
N VAL A 283 -7.41 9.92 30.66
CA VAL A 283 -5.97 9.66 30.38
C VAL A 283 -5.72 9.64 28.87
N PHE A 284 -6.58 8.96 28.10
CA PHE A 284 -6.45 8.89 26.64
C PHE A 284 -6.54 10.28 25.97
N VAL A 285 -7.54 11.08 26.33
CA VAL A 285 -7.71 12.45 25.81
C VAL A 285 -6.55 13.34 26.25
N PHE A 286 -6.12 13.24 27.51
CA PHE A 286 -5.00 14.00 28.05
C PHE A 286 -3.70 13.69 27.30
N VAL A 287 -3.39 12.41 27.07
CA VAL A 287 -2.20 12.00 26.30
C VAL A 287 -2.30 12.46 24.85
N SER A 288 -3.47 12.34 24.22
CA SER A 288 -3.69 12.81 22.85
C SER A 288 -3.48 14.32 22.70
N ALA A 289 -4.04 15.10 23.63
CA ALA A 289 -3.87 16.54 23.69
C ALA A 289 -2.43 16.94 24.04
N GLY A 290 -1.79 16.21 24.96
CA GLY A 290 -0.41 16.42 25.37
C GLY A 290 0.58 16.19 24.23
N VAL A 291 0.42 15.11 23.46
CA VAL A 291 1.24 14.85 22.26
C VAL A 291 1.06 15.97 21.23
N PHE A 292 -0.17 16.39 20.97
CA PHE A 292 -0.44 17.50 20.05
C PHE A 292 0.14 18.83 20.54
N GLY A 293 0.02 19.12 21.84
CA GLY A 293 0.64 20.29 22.47
C GLY A 293 2.17 20.28 22.37
N ALA A 294 2.80 19.13 22.61
CA ALA A 294 4.23 18.94 22.42
C ALA A 294 4.65 19.20 20.96
N CYS A 295 3.84 18.77 19.98
CA CYS A 295 4.07 19.08 18.57
C CYS A 295 4.04 20.58 18.28
N LEU A 296 3.09 21.33 18.86
CA LEU A 296 3.00 22.79 18.66
C LEU A 296 4.22 23.53 19.21
N VAL A 297 4.70 23.13 20.39
CA VAL A 297 5.90 23.71 21.00
C VAL A 297 7.15 23.33 20.19
N ALA A 298 7.23 22.07 19.76
CA ALA A 298 8.33 21.59 18.93
C ALA A 298 8.37 22.28 17.57
N ALA A 299 7.21 22.52 16.93
CA ALA A 299 7.10 23.18 15.64
C ALA A 299 7.69 24.59 15.68
N GLU A 300 7.42 25.37 16.72
CA GLU A 300 7.97 26.72 16.83
C GLU A 300 9.51 26.74 16.87
N ARG A 301 10.12 25.73 17.51
CA ARG A 301 11.58 25.64 17.65
C ARG A 301 12.27 24.94 16.47
N LEU A 302 11.63 23.93 15.90
CA LEU A 302 12.27 22.98 14.97
C LEU A 302 11.84 23.19 13.51
N TYR A 303 10.68 23.81 13.26
CA TYR A 303 10.14 23.91 11.90
C TYR A 303 11.02 24.79 10.99
N TYR A 304 11.41 25.97 11.46
CA TYR A 304 12.32 26.86 10.71
C TYR A 304 13.73 26.28 10.56
N ALA A 305 14.27 25.66 11.62
CA ALA A 305 15.59 25.02 11.57
C ALA A 305 15.60 23.89 10.52
N GLY A 306 14.56 23.06 10.49
CA GLY A 306 14.41 21.99 9.51
C GLY A 306 14.26 22.51 8.07
N TRP A 307 13.52 23.61 7.86
CA TRP A 307 13.39 24.21 6.52
C TRP A 307 14.69 24.86 6.02
N SER A 308 15.39 25.61 6.88
CA SER A 308 16.66 26.26 6.51
C SER A 308 17.77 25.26 6.14
N ASN A 309 17.83 24.11 6.83
CA ASN A 309 18.71 23.00 6.46
C ASN A 309 18.32 22.40 5.09
N LEU A 310 17.03 22.36 4.76
CA LEU A 310 16.55 21.85 3.48
C LEU A 310 16.92 22.77 2.31
N ALA A 311 16.71 24.07 2.48
CA ALA A 311 16.98 25.10 1.47
C ALA A 311 18.48 25.24 1.16
N THR A 312 19.34 24.94 2.13
CA THR A 312 20.81 25.00 1.96
C THR A 312 21.40 23.72 1.35
N GLU A 313 20.76 22.56 1.54
CA GLU A 313 21.22 21.30 0.95
C GLU A 313 20.80 21.10 -0.52
N THR A 314 19.67 21.64 -0.97
CA THR A 314 19.31 21.67 -2.40
C THR A 314 20.29 22.50 -3.23
N GLY A 315 20.95 23.49 -2.61
CA GLY A 315 22.01 24.32 -3.24
C GLY A 315 23.43 23.75 -3.13
N ARG A 316 23.71 22.83 -2.19
CA ARG A 316 25.00 22.14 -2.11
C ARG A 316 25.04 21.02 -3.14
N VAL A 317 25.28 21.38 -4.40
CA VAL A 317 25.95 20.47 -5.33
C VAL A 317 27.28 20.13 -4.67
N ARG A 318 27.34 18.99 -3.99
CA ARG A 318 28.57 18.44 -3.44
C ARG A 318 29.51 18.32 -4.63
N ARG A 319 30.39 19.32 -4.81
CA ARG A 319 31.41 19.29 -5.86
C ARG A 319 32.08 17.94 -5.67
N PRO A 320 31.97 17.03 -6.64
CA PRO A 320 32.63 15.76 -6.50
C PRO A 320 34.11 16.06 -6.24
N PRO A 321 34.76 15.39 -5.27
CA PRO A 321 36.20 15.54 -5.10
C PRO A 321 36.86 15.36 -6.46
N ALA A 322 37.89 16.16 -6.77
CA ALA A 322 38.59 16.11 -8.05
C ALA A 322 38.87 14.65 -8.40
N ARG A 323 38.09 14.11 -9.35
CA ARG A 323 38.04 12.68 -9.60
C ARG A 323 39.25 12.33 -10.43
N SER A 324 39.99 11.30 -10.04
CA SER A 324 41.08 10.76 -10.83
C SER A 324 40.57 10.36 -12.21
N GLU A 325 41.35 10.61 -13.27
CA GLU A 325 41.04 10.20 -14.64
C GLU A 325 40.78 8.69 -14.74
N ALA A 326 41.41 7.89 -13.87
CA ALA A 326 41.18 6.46 -13.76
C ALA A 326 39.74 6.09 -13.33
N ASP A 327 39.13 6.88 -12.43
CA ASP A 327 37.75 6.66 -11.98
C ASP A 327 36.73 7.05 -13.06
N VAL A 328 37.07 8.06 -13.85
CA VAL A 328 36.27 8.47 -15.02
C VAL A 328 36.34 7.38 -16.09
N ALA A 329 37.54 6.88 -16.40
CA ALA A 329 37.76 5.81 -17.37
C ALA A 329 37.05 4.50 -16.96
N ARG A 330 37.15 4.07 -15.69
CA ARG A 330 36.43 2.88 -15.18
C ARG A 330 34.92 3.01 -15.33
N ARG A 331 34.36 4.18 -15.03
CA ARG A 331 32.91 4.42 -15.15
C ARG A 331 32.45 4.51 -16.59
N VAL A 332 33.26 5.06 -17.49
CA VAL A 332 32.98 5.05 -18.93
C VAL A 332 33.02 3.62 -19.46
N GLY A 333 33.98 2.80 -19.02
CA GLY A 333 34.07 1.37 -19.31
C GLY A 333 32.83 0.60 -18.84
N ALA A 334 32.47 0.68 -17.55
CA ALA A 334 31.28 0.01 -17.01
C ALA A 334 29.96 0.48 -17.67
N LYS A 335 29.88 1.76 -18.06
CA LYS A 335 28.73 2.30 -18.82
C LYS A 335 28.68 1.75 -20.25
N GLY A 336 29.84 1.55 -20.87
CA GLY A 336 30.01 0.92 -22.18
C GLY A 336 29.66 -0.57 -22.14
N GLU A 337 30.01 -1.30 -21.07
CA GLU A 337 29.68 -2.71 -20.89
C GLU A 337 28.17 -2.96 -20.76
N LEU A 338 27.45 -2.15 -19.99
CA LEU A 338 25.98 -2.24 -19.92
C LEU A 338 25.35 -1.96 -21.29
N ALA A 339 25.84 -0.95 -22.01
CA ALA A 339 25.35 -0.63 -23.34
C ALA A 339 25.65 -1.76 -24.34
N LYS A 340 26.81 -2.41 -24.22
CA LYS A 340 27.24 -3.54 -25.04
C LYS A 340 26.39 -4.78 -24.74
N ALA A 341 26.16 -5.11 -23.47
CA ALA A 341 25.30 -6.20 -23.04
C ALA A 341 23.85 -6.00 -23.53
N LEU A 342 23.30 -4.79 -23.38
CA LEU A 342 21.97 -4.45 -23.90
C LEU A 342 21.92 -4.50 -25.44
N SER A 343 22.99 -4.09 -26.12
CA SER A 343 23.04 -4.15 -27.59
C SER A 343 23.11 -5.59 -28.12
N ALA A 344 23.73 -6.50 -27.36
CA ALA A 344 23.80 -7.92 -27.69
C ALA A 344 22.46 -8.64 -27.44
N THR A 345 21.78 -8.34 -26.33
CA THR A 345 20.50 -8.99 -25.98
C THR A 345 19.31 -8.39 -26.72
N LEU A 346 19.34 -7.09 -27.05
CA LEU A 346 18.27 -6.38 -27.76
C LEU A 346 18.67 -6.01 -29.19
N GLY A 347 19.58 -6.77 -29.83
CA GLY A 347 20.14 -6.44 -31.14
C GLY A 347 19.12 -6.19 -32.25
N GLY A 348 17.98 -6.89 -32.22
CA GLY A 348 16.87 -6.72 -33.17
C GLY A 348 15.92 -5.55 -32.88
N ILE A 349 16.12 -4.82 -31.78
CA ILE A 349 15.24 -3.72 -31.37
C ILE A 349 15.78 -2.38 -31.88
N PRO A 350 14.94 -1.46 -32.38
CA PRO A 350 15.36 -0.14 -32.87
C PRO A 350 16.26 0.61 -31.87
N ALA A 351 17.28 1.31 -32.39
CA ALA A 351 18.23 2.07 -31.58
C ALA A 351 17.57 3.07 -30.59
N PRO A 352 16.50 3.81 -30.95
CA PRO A 352 15.83 4.73 -30.02
C PRO A 352 15.25 4.01 -28.79
N VAL A 353 14.62 2.84 -29.00
CA VAL A 353 14.01 2.04 -27.93
C VAL A 353 15.09 1.55 -26.96
N ARG A 354 16.22 1.06 -27.47
CA ARG A 354 17.36 0.62 -26.62
C ARG A 354 17.94 1.74 -25.77
N ALA A 355 18.05 2.95 -26.34
CA ALA A 355 18.55 4.11 -25.60
C ALA A 355 17.61 4.51 -24.45
N MET A 356 16.29 4.45 -24.68
CA MET A 356 15.29 4.70 -23.64
C MET A 356 15.33 3.62 -22.54
N VAL A 357 15.42 2.34 -22.91
CA VAL A 357 15.57 1.23 -21.94
C VAL A 357 16.83 1.44 -21.08
N ALA A 358 17.97 1.78 -21.70
CA ALA A 358 19.21 2.02 -20.98
C ALA A 358 19.13 3.23 -20.04
N LYS A 359 18.42 4.30 -20.43
CA LYS A 359 18.14 5.45 -19.57
C LYS A 359 17.33 5.03 -18.34
N ASP A 360 16.25 4.29 -18.53
CA ASP A 360 15.35 3.90 -17.44
C ASP A 360 16.04 2.95 -16.45
N LEU A 361 16.78 1.95 -16.94
CA LEU A 361 17.55 1.02 -16.09
C LEU A 361 18.64 1.72 -15.28
N ARG A 362 19.17 2.85 -15.75
CA ARG A 362 20.15 3.66 -15.00
C ARG A 362 19.49 4.58 -13.97
N THR A 363 18.25 4.96 -14.20
CA THR A 363 17.49 5.88 -13.34
C THR A 363 16.79 5.12 -12.21
N PHE A 364 16.31 3.91 -12.48
CA PHE A 364 15.64 3.06 -11.51
C PHE A 364 16.39 2.84 -10.18
N PRO A 365 17.66 2.39 -10.15
CA PRO A 365 18.41 2.16 -8.91
C PRO A 365 18.64 3.45 -8.10
N ARG A 366 18.42 4.63 -8.68
CA ARG A 366 18.59 5.91 -7.98
C ARG A 366 17.35 6.31 -7.16
N ASP A 367 16.24 5.59 -7.30
CA ASP A 367 15.00 5.89 -6.60
C ASP A 367 14.73 4.84 -5.52
N LEU A 368 15.26 5.10 -4.33
CA LEU A 368 15.22 4.18 -3.18
C LEU A 368 13.79 3.89 -2.70
N ARG A 369 12.81 4.73 -3.06
CA ARG A 369 11.40 4.57 -2.65
C ARG A 369 10.77 3.31 -3.21
N HIS A 370 11.12 2.95 -4.44
CA HIS A 370 10.59 1.73 -5.06
C HIS A 370 11.19 0.48 -4.38
N PHE A 371 12.46 0.52 -3.99
CA PHE A 371 13.09 -0.57 -3.21
C PHE A 371 12.46 -0.76 -1.84
N GLN A 372 12.05 0.32 -1.18
CA GLN A 372 11.34 0.24 0.09
C GLN A 372 10.02 -0.52 -0.04
N GLN A 373 9.23 -0.25 -1.09
CA GLN A 373 7.94 -0.93 -1.32
C GLN A 373 8.11 -2.43 -1.64
N LEU A 374 9.31 -2.85 -2.03
CA LEU A 374 9.64 -4.23 -2.38
C LEU A 374 9.99 -5.10 -1.18
N VAL A 375 10.32 -4.51 -0.02
CA VAL A 375 10.75 -5.27 1.17
C VAL A 375 9.65 -6.24 1.65
N ILE A 376 8.41 -5.75 1.85
CA ILE A 376 7.32 -6.59 2.35
C ILE A 376 7.01 -7.74 1.38
N PRO A 377 6.81 -7.49 0.07
CA PRO A 377 6.43 -8.57 -0.82
C PRO A 377 7.55 -9.55 -1.13
N LEU A 378 8.81 -9.10 -1.10
CA LEU A 378 9.96 -10.01 -1.19
C LEU A 378 9.99 -10.96 0.02
N ILE A 379 9.63 -10.47 1.21
CA ILE A 379 9.58 -11.30 2.42
C ILE A 379 8.37 -12.23 2.39
N MET A 380 7.20 -11.76 1.95
CA MET A 380 6.06 -12.64 1.69
C MET A 380 6.38 -13.71 0.65
N GLY A 381 7.07 -13.33 -0.43
CA GLY A 381 7.53 -14.24 -1.46
C GLY A 381 8.56 -15.24 -0.95
N GLY A 382 9.49 -14.80 -0.09
CA GLY A 382 10.46 -15.66 0.57
C GLY A 382 9.81 -16.68 1.52
N VAL A 383 8.81 -16.27 2.31
CA VAL A 383 8.03 -17.20 3.13
C VAL A 383 7.19 -18.14 2.27
N GLY A 384 6.62 -17.66 1.16
CA GLY A 384 5.95 -18.50 0.18
C GLY A 384 6.88 -19.56 -0.42
N ALA A 385 8.11 -19.18 -0.77
CA ALA A 385 9.15 -20.10 -1.24
C ALA A 385 9.51 -21.13 -0.16
N TYR A 386 9.73 -20.68 1.08
CA TYR A 386 9.98 -21.57 2.22
C TYR A 386 8.88 -22.60 2.41
N ARG A 387 7.60 -22.19 2.34
CA ARG A 387 6.46 -23.11 2.42
C ARG A 387 6.43 -24.11 1.27
N LEU A 388 6.82 -23.70 0.08
CA LEU A 388 6.99 -24.64 -1.03
C LEU A 388 8.15 -25.60 -0.78
N PHE A 389 9.17 -25.25 0.00
CA PHE A 389 10.30 -26.14 0.28
C PHE A 389 10.02 -27.13 1.42
N VAL A 390 9.32 -26.70 2.48
CA VAL A 390 9.13 -27.50 3.71
C VAL A 390 7.75 -28.15 3.79
N GLY A 391 6.74 -27.62 3.09
CA GLY A 391 5.38 -28.14 3.15
C GLY A 391 5.22 -29.43 2.36
N ASP A 392 4.99 -30.54 3.06
CA ASP A 392 4.39 -31.74 2.48
C ASP A 392 2.92 -31.46 2.19
N LEU A 393 2.58 -31.44 0.91
CA LEU A 393 1.20 -31.42 0.46
C LEU A 393 0.65 -32.83 0.62
N GLU A 394 0.28 -33.22 1.85
CA GLU A 394 -0.41 -34.48 2.11
C GLU A 394 -1.75 -34.50 1.36
N THR A 395 -1.75 -35.07 0.17
CA THR A 395 -2.96 -35.25 -0.64
C THR A 395 -3.68 -36.53 -0.23
N GLY A 396 -4.63 -36.46 0.72
CA GLY A 396 -5.58 -37.56 0.99
C GLY A 396 -6.64 -37.68 -0.11
N GLY A 397 -6.96 -38.90 -0.57
CA GLY A 397 -7.68 -39.20 -1.83
C GLY A 397 -9.06 -38.52 -2.07
N GLY A 398 -9.34 -38.12 -3.33
CA GLY A 398 -10.61 -37.54 -3.81
C GLY A 398 -10.44 -36.45 -4.89
N THR A 399 -11.52 -35.85 -5.43
CA THR A 399 -11.47 -34.70 -6.39
C THR A 399 -10.66 -33.51 -5.85
N PHE A 400 -10.65 -33.35 -4.52
CA PHE A 400 -9.84 -32.37 -3.81
C PHE A 400 -8.32 -32.58 -4.04
N THR A 401 -7.84 -33.82 -4.22
CA THR A 401 -6.42 -34.08 -4.50
C THR A 401 -5.98 -33.64 -5.87
N MET A 402 -6.84 -33.80 -6.88
CA MET A 402 -6.48 -33.45 -8.25
C MET A 402 -6.35 -31.93 -8.39
N VAL A 403 -7.31 -31.18 -7.87
CA VAL A 403 -7.24 -29.71 -7.82
C VAL A 403 -6.04 -29.27 -6.98
N ALA A 404 -5.80 -29.89 -5.82
CA ALA A 404 -4.62 -29.59 -5.00
C ALA A 404 -3.30 -29.85 -5.75
N ARG A 405 -3.21 -30.94 -6.53
CA ARG A 405 -2.04 -31.25 -7.37
C ARG A 405 -1.83 -30.21 -8.48
N LEU A 406 -2.89 -29.82 -9.18
CA LEU A 406 -2.81 -28.80 -10.23
C LEU A 406 -2.41 -27.43 -9.67
N VAL A 407 -2.96 -27.05 -8.50
CA VAL A 407 -2.58 -25.82 -7.80
C VAL A 407 -1.12 -25.90 -7.35
N ALA A 408 -0.67 -27.04 -6.82
CA ALA A 408 0.72 -27.25 -6.41
C ALA A 408 1.70 -27.16 -7.58
N ALA A 409 1.32 -27.68 -8.76
CA ALA A 409 2.13 -27.61 -9.97
C ALA A 409 2.34 -26.16 -10.45
N VAL A 410 1.34 -25.29 -10.30
CA VAL A 410 1.41 -23.88 -10.73
C VAL A 410 1.99 -22.97 -9.63
N ALA A 411 2.06 -23.43 -8.38
CA ALA A 411 2.46 -22.60 -7.25
C ALA A 411 3.86 -21.95 -7.39
N PRO A 412 4.91 -22.63 -7.89
CA PRO A 412 6.21 -21.99 -8.13
C PRO A 412 6.13 -20.84 -9.16
N ALA A 413 5.38 -21.04 -10.25
CA ALA A 413 5.14 -20.01 -11.25
C ALA A 413 4.33 -18.85 -10.67
N ALA A 414 3.28 -19.13 -9.89
CA ALA A 414 2.47 -18.12 -9.22
C ALA A 414 3.29 -17.25 -8.26
N LEU A 415 4.23 -17.86 -7.52
CA LEU A 415 5.15 -17.14 -6.64
C LEU A 415 6.08 -16.20 -7.41
N CYS A 416 6.65 -16.68 -8.52
CA CYS A 416 7.49 -15.86 -9.39
C CYS A 416 6.70 -14.67 -9.96
N VAL A 417 5.49 -14.92 -10.45
CA VAL A 417 4.58 -13.87 -10.94
C VAL A 417 4.26 -12.89 -9.83
N PHE A 418 3.97 -13.33 -8.61
CA PHE A 418 3.65 -12.46 -7.48
C PHE A 418 4.80 -11.51 -7.12
N ILE A 419 6.03 -12.01 -7.03
CA ILE A 419 7.18 -11.15 -6.74
C ILE A 419 7.43 -10.19 -7.92
N ALA A 420 7.48 -10.70 -9.15
CA ALA A 420 7.76 -9.90 -10.34
C ALA A 420 6.66 -8.86 -10.64
N LEU A 421 5.39 -9.16 -10.32
CA LEU A 421 4.23 -8.27 -10.44
C LEU A 421 4.46 -6.92 -9.77
N ILE A 422 5.15 -6.92 -8.63
CA ILE A 422 5.27 -5.72 -7.80
C ILE A 422 6.37 -4.83 -8.34
N PHE A 423 7.50 -5.42 -8.77
CA PHE A 423 8.51 -4.72 -9.55
C PHE A 423 7.92 -4.16 -10.84
N SER A 424 7.17 -4.99 -11.57
CA SER A 424 6.56 -4.62 -12.84
C SER A 424 5.55 -3.48 -12.69
N SER A 425 4.70 -3.51 -11.66
CA SER A 425 3.70 -2.47 -11.40
C SER A 425 4.33 -1.12 -11.06
N ALA A 426 5.42 -1.13 -10.30
CA ALA A 426 6.20 0.06 -10.01
C ALA A 426 6.82 0.67 -11.28
N LEU A 427 7.36 -0.17 -12.18
CA LEU A 427 8.02 0.25 -13.41
C LEU A 427 7.03 0.67 -14.51
N GLY A 428 6.01 -0.14 -14.77
CA GLY A 428 5.02 0.07 -15.83
C GLY A 428 4.04 1.19 -15.49
N GLY A 429 3.43 1.14 -14.29
CA GLY A 429 2.39 2.10 -13.89
C GLY A 429 2.90 3.54 -13.71
N SER A 430 4.18 3.71 -13.35
CA SER A 430 4.81 5.03 -13.22
C SER A 430 5.74 5.38 -14.40
N GLY A 431 6.03 4.45 -15.31
CA GLY A 431 7.13 4.57 -16.27
C GLY A 431 7.06 5.80 -17.19
N VAL A 432 5.86 6.15 -17.64
CA VAL A 432 5.61 7.38 -18.43
C VAL A 432 5.50 8.61 -17.50
N ASN A 433 4.84 8.47 -16.36
CA ASN A 433 4.65 9.57 -15.42
C ASN A 433 5.98 10.06 -14.84
N ARG A 434 7.00 9.20 -14.73
CA ARG A 434 8.35 9.57 -14.28
C ARG A 434 9.06 10.56 -15.19
N GLU A 435 8.66 10.69 -16.46
CA GLU A 435 9.17 11.72 -17.34
C GLU A 435 8.77 13.13 -16.87
N GLY A 436 7.63 13.22 -16.16
CA GLY A 436 7.14 14.45 -15.52
C GLY A 436 7.08 15.63 -16.49
N ARG A 437 7.48 16.81 -16.01
CA ARG A 437 7.59 18.03 -16.82
C ARG A 437 8.61 17.94 -17.95
N GLY A 438 9.49 16.93 -17.97
CA GLY A 438 10.47 16.71 -19.05
C GLY A 438 9.91 15.94 -20.24
N TYR A 439 8.64 15.51 -20.20
CA TYR A 439 8.03 14.72 -21.27
C TYR A 439 8.04 15.42 -22.64
N TRP A 440 8.04 16.76 -22.67
CA TRP A 440 8.11 17.52 -23.93
C TRP A 440 9.36 17.19 -24.76
N LEU A 441 10.49 16.84 -24.12
CA LEU A 441 11.70 16.45 -24.86
C LEU A 441 11.48 15.17 -25.67
N LEU A 442 10.70 14.21 -25.15
CA LEU A 442 10.35 12.98 -25.86
C LEU A 442 9.38 13.25 -27.01
N LYS A 443 8.49 14.23 -26.84
CA LYS A 443 7.55 14.66 -27.90
C LYS A 443 8.24 15.37 -29.06
N THR A 444 9.30 16.12 -28.79
CA THR A 444 10.11 16.79 -29.82
C THR A 444 11.14 15.87 -30.48
N ALA A 445 11.46 14.74 -29.85
CA ALA A 445 12.40 13.78 -30.40
C ALA A 445 11.77 12.99 -31.58
N PRO A 446 12.57 12.54 -32.56
CA PRO A 446 12.08 11.76 -33.71
C PRO A 446 11.79 10.30 -33.29
N VAL A 447 10.85 10.12 -32.37
CA VAL A 447 10.46 8.84 -31.77
C VAL A 447 8.96 8.68 -31.79
N SER A 448 8.46 7.53 -32.26
CA SER A 448 7.02 7.30 -32.35
C SER A 448 6.41 6.91 -30.99
N GLY A 449 5.09 7.08 -30.83
CA GLY A 449 4.40 6.66 -29.60
C GLY A 449 4.61 5.17 -29.33
N ALA A 450 4.59 4.34 -30.38
CA ALA A 450 4.86 2.91 -30.29
C ALA A 450 6.27 2.58 -29.77
N GLN A 451 7.29 3.35 -30.17
CA GLN A 451 8.66 3.17 -29.66
C GLN A 451 8.74 3.52 -28.16
N ILE A 452 8.04 4.57 -27.72
CA ILE A 452 7.97 4.93 -26.31
C ILE A 452 7.31 3.81 -25.51
N VAL A 453 6.11 3.34 -25.92
CA VAL A 453 5.41 2.25 -25.24
C VAL A 453 6.26 0.98 -25.21
N ALA A 454 6.86 0.59 -26.33
CA ALA A 454 7.71 -0.60 -26.40
C ALA A 454 8.90 -0.51 -25.44
N SER A 455 9.57 0.65 -25.37
CA SER A 455 10.71 0.83 -24.45
C SER A 455 10.29 0.66 -22.98
N LYS A 456 9.15 1.25 -22.60
CA LYS A 456 8.62 1.17 -21.23
C LYS A 456 8.11 -0.23 -20.91
N LEU A 457 7.52 -0.92 -21.89
CA LEU A 457 7.05 -2.30 -21.74
C LEU A 457 8.21 -3.27 -21.49
N ILE A 458 9.32 -3.13 -22.23
CA ILE A 458 10.52 -3.95 -22.02
C ILE A 458 11.06 -3.79 -20.60
N VAL A 459 11.13 -2.55 -20.10
CA VAL A 459 11.58 -2.27 -18.73
C VAL A 459 10.61 -2.85 -17.71
N ALA A 460 9.30 -2.70 -17.91
CA ALA A 460 8.28 -3.24 -17.02
C ALA A 460 8.22 -4.78 -17.03
N TYR A 461 8.60 -5.42 -18.14
CA TYR A 461 8.62 -6.87 -18.31
C TYR A 461 9.88 -7.54 -17.74
N LEU A 462 11.01 -6.84 -17.70
CA LEU A 462 12.31 -7.36 -17.27
C LEU A 462 12.32 -8.12 -15.91
N PRO A 463 11.55 -7.74 -14.88
CA PRO A 463 11.55 -8.46 -13.60
C PRO A 463 11.11 -9.92 -13.72
N TYR A 464 10.22 -10.27 -14.66
CA TYR A 464 9.69 -11.63 -14.80
C TYR A 464 10.74 -12.69 -15.15
N PRO A 465 11.50 -12.56 -16.26
CA PRO A 465 12.54 -13.54 -16.56
C PRO A 465 13.63 -13.62 -15.48
N VAL A 466 13.99 -12.49 -14.88
CA VAL A 466 15.02 -12.44 -13.82
C VAL A 466 14.58 -13.24 -12.59
N VAL A 467 13.37 -12.99 -12.09
CA VAL A 467 12.82 -13.70 -10.93
C VAL A 467 12.52 -15.16 -11.25
N ALA A 468 11.98 -15.44 -12.44
CA ALA A 468 11.67 -16.80 -12.88
C ALA A 468 12.92 -17.68 -12.92
N VAL A 469 13.99 -17.22 -13.57
CA VAL A 469 15.25 -17.98 -13.65
C VAL A 469 15.83 -18.19 -12.26
N LEU A 470 15.86 -17.17 -11.41
CA LEU A 470 16.40 -17.28 -10.05
C LEU A 470 15.61 -18.28 -9.18
N LEU A 471 14.29 -18.13 -9.10
CA LEU A 471 13.47 -18.90 -8.17
C LEU A 471 13.11 -20.29 -8.70
N LEU A 472 12.85 -20.45 -10.00
CA LEU A 472 12.52 -21.76 -10.56
C LEU A 472 13.74 -22.68 -10.60
N THR A 473 14.96 -22.15 -10.79
CA THR A 473 16.18 -22.97 -10.68
C THR A 473 16.37 -23.48 -9.26
N VAL A 474 16.28 -22.60 -8.26
CA VAL A 474 16.36 -22.99 -6.84
C VAL A 474 15.26 -24.00 -6.48
N THR A 475 14.01 -23.75 -6.91
CA THR A 475 12.88 -24.64 -6.61
C THR A 475 13.02 -25.98 -7.31
N GLY A 476 13.47 -26.00 -8.57
CA GLY A 476 13.73 -27.22 -9.32
C GLY A 476 14.81 -28.09 -8.69
N LEU A 477 15.90 -27.48 -8.21
CA LEU A 477 16.99 -28.17 -7.51
C LEU A 477 16.56 -28.72 -6.15
N VAL A 478 15.77 -27.95 -5.38
CA VAL A 478 15.34 -28.36 -4.02
C VAL A 478 14.27 -29.44 -4.05
N ARG A 479 13.29 -29.35 -4.96
CA ARG A 479 12.16 -30.31 -5.02
C ARG A 479 12.36 -31.45 -6.01
N GLY A 480 13.46 -31.49 -6.75
CA GLY A 480 13.70 -32.50 -7.79
C GLY A 480 12.67 -32.46 -8.92
N LEU A 481 12.22 -31.27 -9.32
CA LEU A 481 11.23 -31.10 -10.39
C LEU A 481 11.81 -31.57 -11.74
N THR A 482 10.96 -32.11 -12.61
CA THR A 482 11.39 -32.47 -13.96
C THR A 482 11.71 -31.23 -14.79
N LEU A 483 12.58 -31.37 -15.80
CA LEU A 483 12.90 -30.27 -16.72
C LEU A 483 11.65 -29.74 -17.44
N ALA A 484 10.66 -30.61 -17.69
CA ALA A 484 9.38 -30.23 -18.29
C ALA A 484 8.55 -29.32 -17.36
N ASP A 485 8.50 -29.61 -16.07
CA ASP A 485 7.76 -28.79 -15.09
C ASP A 485 8.39 -27.41 -14.91
N VAL A 486 9.73 -27.35 -14.91
CA VAL A 486 10.48 -26.10 -14.85
C VAL A 486 10.28 -25.29 -16.12
N ALA A 487 10.36 -25.92 -17.30
CA ALA A 487 10.13 -25.26 -18.58
C ALA A 487 8.68 -24.75 -18.72
N GLY A 488 7.69 -25.55 -18.31
CA GLY A 488 6.29 -25.15 -18.28
C GLY A 488 6.05 -23.99 -17.33
N SER A 489 6.61 -24.04 -16.12
CA SER A 489 6.54 -22.94 -15.16
C SER A 489 7.19 -21.66 -15.70
N LEU A 490 8.35 -21.78 -16.34
CA LEU A 490 9.04 -20.65 -16.96
C LEU A 490 8.19 -20.03 -18.07
N ALA A 491 7.68 -20.84 -19.00
CA ALA A 491 6.82 -20.38 -20.08
C ALA A 491 5.58 -19.65 -19.53
N LEU A 492 4.97 -20.19 -18.47
CA LEU A 492 3.82 -19.57 -17.82
C LEU A 492 4.17 -18.20 -17.23
N VAL A 493 5.27 -18.11 -16.46
CA VAL A 493 5.70 -16.83 -15.86
C VAL A 493 5.98 -15.77 -16.91
N LEU A 494 6.60 -16.15 -18.04
CA LEU A 494 6.90 -15.23 -19.13
C LEU A 494 5.62 -14.74 -19.82
N LEU A 495 4.66 -15.62 -20.12
CA LEU A 495 3.38 -15.21 -20.71
C LEU A 495 2.58 -14.31 -19.76
N LEU A 496 2.39 -14.73 -18.51
CA LEU A 496 1.65 -13.95 -17.52
C LEU A 496 2.33 -12.61 -17.23
N GLY A 497 3.66 -12.60 -17.23
CA GLY A 497 4.44 -11.39 -17.06
C GLY A 497 4.25 -10.38 -18.20
N LEU A 498 4.15 -10.84 -19.44
CA LEU A 498 3.93 -9.97 -20.58
C LEU A 498 2.54 -9.34 -20.52
N GLY A 499 1.51 -10.13 -20.19
CA GLY A 499 0.14 -9.61 -20.06
C GLY A 499 0.02 -8.61 -18.91
N ASN A 500 0.61 -8.92 -17.76
CA ASN A 500 0.58 -8.01 -16.61
C ASN A 500 1.35 -6.70 -16.85
N SER A 501 2.58 -6.79 -17.38
CA SER A 501 3.39 -5.60 -17.68
C SER A 501 2.71 -4.70 -18.72
N SER A 502 1.99 -5.31 -19.67
CA SER A 502 1.16 -4.60 -20.65
C SER A 502 -0.02 -3.85 -20.01
N LEU A 503 -0.77 -4.48 -19.10
CA LEU A 503 -1.91 -3.82 -18.42
C LEU A 503 -1.49 -2.69 -17.51
N THR A 504 -0.44 -2.91 -16.71
CA THR A 504 0.08 -1.90 -15.79
C THR A 504 0.60 -0.67 -16.55
N LEU A 505 1.31 -0.88 -17.65
CA LEU A 505 1.75 0.20 -18.55
C LEU A 505 0.57 0.92 -19.22
N LEU A 506 -0.37 0.17 -19.80
CA LEU A 506 -1.53 0.74 -20.49
C LEU A 506 -2.31 1.68 -19.58
N LEU A 507 -2.58 1.28 -18.35
CA LEU A 507 -3.32 2.13 -17.39
C LEU A 507 -2.52 3.35 -16.95
N GLY A 508 -1.19 3.23 -16.83
CA GLY A 508 -0.29 4.37 -16.62
C GLY A 508 -0.36 5.38 -17.78
N VAL A 509 -0.43 4.89 -19.02
CA VAL A 509 -0.52 5.72 -20.24
C VAL A 509 -1.92 6.33 -20.43
N LEU A 510 -2.99 5.61 -20.10
CA LEU A 510 -4.36 6.08 -20.25
C LEU A 510 -4.70 7.23 -19.30
N PHE A 511 -4.11 7.22 -18.09
CA PHE A 511 -4.28 8.26 -17.08
C PHE A 511 -2.93 8.86 -16.68
N PRO A 512 -2.25 9.53 -17.63
CA PRO A 512 -0.92 10.08 -17.40
C PRO A 512 -1.02 11.27 -16.47
N ARG A 513 -0.03 11.41 -15.60
CA ARG A 513 0.10 12.54 -14.69
C ARG A 513 1.53 13.01 -14.73
N LEU A 514 1.76 14.12 -15.43
CA LEU A 514 3.09 14.69 -15.69
C LEU A 514 3.40 15.91 -14.79
N ASP A 515 2.36 16.46 -14.16
CA ASP A 515 2.34 17.63 -13.28
C ASP A 515 2.44 17.24 -11.78
N TRP A 516 3.29 16.28 -11.43
CA TRP A 516 3.46 15.88 -10.04
C TRP A 516 4.63 16.62 -9.38
N ASP A 517 4.38 17.22 -8.21
CA ASP A 517 5.42 17.81 -7.36
C ASP A 517 5.80 16.88 -6.19
N ASP A 518 4.85 16.06 -5.71
CA ASP A 518 5.10 14.99 -4.73
C ASP A 518 5.25 13.65 -5.47
N PRO A 519 6.37 12.92 -5.32
CA PRO A 519 6.52 11.62 -5.97
C PRO A 519 5.45 10.59 -5.55
N ASN A 520 4.80 10.75 -4.39
CA ASN A 520 3.68 9.88 -3.99
C ASN A 520 2.44 10.04 -4.90
N LYS A 521 2.39 11.13 -5.68
CA LYS A 521 1.30 11.45 -6.60
C LYS A 521 1.64 11.14 -8.06
N GLN A 522 2.77 10.46 -8.32
CA GLN A 522 3.23 10.07 -9.67
C GLN A 522 2.24 9.17 -10.40
N VAL A 523 1.62 8.22 -9.69
CA VAL A 523 0.56 7.39 -10.27
C VAL A 523 -0.77 8.09 -10.06
N SER A 524 -1.55 8.24 -11.12
CA SER A 524 -2.89 8.81 -11.00
C SER A 524 -3.77 7.87 -10.15
N ALA A 525 -4.63 8.44 -9.29
CA ALA A 525 -5.49 7.63 -8.42
C ALA A 525 -6.37 6.65 -9.23
N ARG A 526 -6.78 7.03 -10.46
CA ARG A 526 -7.54 6.17 -11.36
C ARG A 526 -6.72 4.97 -11.82
N ALA A 527 -5.50 5.19 -12.31
CA ALA A 527 -4.61 4.11 -12.71
C ALA A 527 -4.28 3.20 -11.52
N GLY A 528 -4.02 3.78 -10.35
CA GLY A 528 -3.71 3.03 -9.12
C GLY A 528 -4.85 2.12 -8.65
N CYS A 529 -6.11 2.54 -8.78
CA CYS A 529 -7.26 1.71 -8.40
C CYS A 529 -7.67 0.71 -9.50
N LEU A 530 -7.59 1.10 -10.78
CA LEU A 530 -8.00 0.24 -11.89
C LEU A 530 -6.97 -0.85 -12.19
N ALA A 531 -5.68 -0.58 -12.02
CA ALA A 531 -4.63 -1.56 -12.35
C ALA A 531 -4.83 -2.88 -11.61
N PRO A 532 -4.97 -2.91 -10.27
CA PRO A 532 -5.22 -4.15 -9.54
C PRO A 532 -6.46 -4.92 -9.98
N LEU A 533 -7.50 -4.22 -10.41
CA LEU A 533 -8.71 -4.87 -10.93
C LEU A 533 -8.41 -5.54 -12.28
N PHE A 534 -7.85 -4.82 -13.26
CA PHE A 534 -7.61 -5.36 -14.58
C PHE A 534 -6.56 -6.47 -14.59
N TYR A 535 -5.40 -6.27 -13.97
CA TYR A 535 -4.40 -7.34 -13.92
C TYR A 535 -4.85 -8.49 -13.01
N GLY A 536 -5.61 -8.22 -11.95
CA GLY A 536 -6.19 -9.26 -11.09
C GLY A 536 -7.18 -10.14 -11.84
N THR A 537 -8.07 -9.54 -12.64
CA THR A 537 -8.99 -10.28 -13.52
C THR A 537 -8.22 -11.09 -14.57
N TYR A 538 -7.22 -10.51 -15.22
CA TYR A 538 -6.38 -11.23 -16.19
C TYR A 538 -5.69 -12.44 -15.56
N LEU A 539 -5.01 -12.25 -14.42
CA LEU A 539 -4.33 -13.33 -13.71
C LEU A 539 -5.32 -14.39 -13.20
N GLY A 540 -6.50 -13.99 -12.72
CA GLY A 540 -7.55 -14.91 -12.29
C GLY A 540 -8.12 -15.77 -13.43
N LEU A 541 -8.38 -15.16 -14.59
CA LEU A 541 -8.81 -15.89 -15.79
C LEU A 541 -7.72 -16.82 -16.31
N ALA A 542 -6.47 -16.37 -16.32
CA ALA A 542 -5.36 -17.20 -16.75
C ALA A 542 -5.12 -18.38 -15.78
N PHE A 543 -5.21 -18.13 -14.47
CA PHE A 543 -5.15 -19.19 -13.46
C PHE A 543 -6.29 -20.21 -13.64
N ALA A 544 -7.52 -19.74 -13.84
CA ALA A 544 -8.66 -20.60 -14.11
C ALA A 544 -8.51 -21.40 -15.41
N ALA A 545 -7.88 -20.83 -16.44
CA ALA A 545 -7.59 -21.55 -17.69
C ALA A 545 -6.54 -22.64 -17.49
N VAL A 546 -5.47 -22.36 -16.74
CA VAL A 546 -4.36 -23.31 -16.53
C VAL A 546 -4.70 -24.41 -15.51
N THR A 547 -5.54 -24.13 -14.53
CA THR A 547 -5.90 -25.11 -13.49
C THR A 547 -7.30 -25.69 -13.67
N GLY A 548 -8.28 -24.87 -14.06
CA GLY A 548 -9.68 -25.27 -14.18
C GLY A 548 -9.97 -26.13 -15.41
N LEU A 549 -9.35 -25.86 -16.56
CA LEU A 549 -9.54 -26.69 -17.75
C LEU A 549 -8.90 -28.09 -17.58
N PRO A 550 -7.65 -28.23 -17.10
CA PRO A 550 -7.11 -29.55 -16.78
C PRO A 550 -7.87 -30.26 -15.66
N ALA A 551 -8.56 -29.56 -14.76
CA ALA A 551 -9.41 -30.22 -13.77
C ALA A 551 -10.60 -30.99 -14.40
N LEU A 552 -11.02 -30.64 -15.63
CA LEU A 552 -12.08 -31.37 -16.35
C LEU A 552 -11.65 -32.77 -16.79
N THR A 553 -10.35 -33.08 -16.77
CA THR A 553 -9.86 -34.44 -17.09
C THR A 553 -10.32 -35.47 -16.06
N TYR A 554 -10.77 -35.03 -14.88
CA TYR A 554 -11.48 -35.89 -13.94
C TYR A 554 -12.69 -36.59 -14.57
N PHE A 555 -13.45 -35.86 -15.40
CA PHE A 555 -14.64 -36.40 -16.07
C PHE A 555 -14.31 -37.09 -17.39
N ALA A 556 -13.24 -36.66 -18.07
CA ALA A 556 -12.83 -37.19 -19.36
C ALA A 556 -11.30 -37.32 -19.45
N PRO A 557 -10.72 -38.37 -18.83
CA PRO A 557 -9.26 -38.52 -18.74
C PRO A 557 -8.60 -38.74 -20.10
N GLN A 558 -9.33 -39.28 -21.08
CA GLN A 558 -8.84 -39.52 -22.45
C GLN A 558 -8.51 -38.22 -23.21
N LEU A 559 -8.99 -37.06 -22.73
CA LEU A 559 -8.84 -35.75 -23.37
C LEU A 559 -7.86 -34.83 -22.62
N GLU A 560 -6.97 -35.37 -21.79
CA GLU A 560 -6.03 -34.58 -20.98
C GLU A 560 -5.19 -33.59 -21.78
N TRP A 561 -4.55 -34.06 -22.84
CA TRP A 561 -3.73 -33.22 -23.71
C TRP A 561 -4.53 -32.09 -24.36
N LEU A 562 -5.81 -32.33 -24.68
CA LEU A 562 -6.70 -31.34 -25.28
C LEU A 562 -7.05 -30.23 -24.28
N PHE A 563 -7.44 -30.59 -23.05
CA PHE A 563 -7.79 -29.60 -22.03
C PHE A 563 -6.60 -28.77 -21.57
N VAL A 564 -5.42 -29.39 -21.43
CA VAL A 564 -4.17 -28.67 -21.15
C VAL A 564 -3.81 -27.74 -22.31
N GLY A 565 -3.86 -28.23 -23.55
CA GLY A 565 -3.58 -27.43 -24.75
C GLY A 565 -4.53 -26.24 -24.90
N LEU A 566 -5.82 -26.42 -24.64
CA LEU A 566 -6.83 -25.36 -24.68
C LEU A 566 -6.57 -24.32 -23.58
N GLY A 567 -6.17 -24.74 -22.38
CA GLY A 567 -5.77 -23.83 -21.31
C GLY A 567 -4.62 -22.92 -21.72
N TRP A 568 -3.56 -23.49 -22.30
CA TRP A 568 -2.43 -22.71 -22.83
C TRP A 568 -2.84 -21.78 -23.96
N LEU A 569 -3.67 -22.25 -24.90
CA LEU A 569 -4.17 -21.44 -26.01
C LEU A 569 -4.97 -20.23 -25.52
N VAL A 570 -5.82 -20.41 -24.50
CA VAL A 570 -6.56 -19.33 -23.86
C VAL A 570 -5.61 -18.32 -23.22
N VAL A 571 -4.59 -18.76 -22.47
CA VAL A 571 -3.60 -17.85 -21.87
C VAL A 571 -2.83 -17.08 -22.92
N VAL A 572 -2.37 -17.73 -23.98
CA VAL A 572 -1.66 -17.08 -25.09
C VAL A 572 -2.57 -16.07 -25.78
N GLY A 573 -3.81 -16.44 -26.08
CA GLY A 573 -4.80 -15.56 -26.70
C GLY A 573 -5.13 -14.34 -25.84
N LEU A 574 -5.38 -14.54 -24.54
CA LEU A 574 -5.60 -13.45 -23.59
C LEU A 574 -4.39 -12.51 -23.50
N THR A 575 -3.18 -13.08 -23.44
CA THR A 575 -1.94 -12.31 -23.36
C THR A 575 -1.69 -11.51 -24.64
N ALA A 576 -1.90 -12.11 -25.81
CA ALA A 576 -1.76 -11.45 -27.11
C ALA A 576 -2.77 -10.32 -27.26
N LEU A 577 -4.03 -10.53 -26.86
CA LEU A 577 -5.06 -9.50 -26.85
C LEU A 577 -4.64 -8.32 -25.97
N VAL A 578 -4.24 -8.59 -24.73
CA VAL A 578 -3.84 -7.57 -23.76
C VAL A 578 -2.61 -6.79 -24.24
N ALA A 579 -1.58 -7.46 -24.73
CA ALA A 579 -0.38 -6.83 -25.25
C ALA A 579 -0.66 -6.01 -26.52
N GLY A 580 -1.50 -6.53 -27.42
CA GLY A 580 -1.93 -5.83 -28.64
C GLY A 580 -2.72 -4.57 -28.32
N VAL A 581 -3.64 -4.63 -27.36
CA VAL A 581 -4.39 -3.46 -26.86
C VAL A 581 -3.45 -2.44 -26.21
N ALA A 582 -2.49 -2.89 -25.39
CA ALA A 582 -1.53 -2.01 -24.74
C ALA A 582 -0.67 -1.23 -25.76
N LEU A 583 -0.19 -1.91 -26.81
CA LEU A 583 0.63 -1.29 -27.87
C LEU A 583 -0.19 -0.34 -28.76
N SER A 584 -1.37 -0.76 -29.21
CA SER A 584 -2.22 0.05 -30.10
C SER A 584 -2.86 1.25 -29.39
N VAL A 585 -3.56 1.01 -28.27
CA VAL A 585 -4.24 2.08 -27.52
C VAL A 585 -3.22 2.96 -26.82
N GLY A 586 -2.14 2.38 -26.26
CA GLY A 586 -1.08 3.13 -25.60
C GLY A 586 -0.35 4.07 -26.55
N SER A 587 0.02 3.62 -27.76
CA SER A 587 0.71 4.46 -28.74
C SER A 587 -0.17 5.62 -29.21
N ALA A 588 -1.41 5.35 -29.60
CA ALA A 588 -2.38 6.36 -30.03
C ALA A 588 -2.65 7.39 -28.91
N ARG A 589 -2.70 6.93 -27.66
CA ARG A 589 -2.89 7.83 -26.51
C ARG A 589 -1.69 8.74 -26.27
N LEU A 590 -0.47 8.24 -26.39
CA LEU A 590 0.73 9.07 -26.26
C LEU A 590 0.85 10.08 -27.42
N GLU A 591 0.47 9.69 -28.64
CA GLU A 591 0.50 10.59 -29.80
C GLU A 591 -0.52 11.72 -29.69
N SER A 592 -1.72 11.44 -29.19
CA SER A 592 -2.77 12.44 -28.93
C SER A 592 -2.56 13.29 -27.67
N LEU A 593 -1.52 13.03 -26.88
CA LEU A 593 -1.26 13.76 -25.64
C LEU A 593 -0.70 15.15 -25.95
N GLU A 594 -1.50 16.18 -25.67
CA GLU A 594 -1.11 17.59 -25.72
C GLU A 594 -0.38 18.00 -24.43
N LEU A 595 0.66 18.81 -24.55
CA LEU A 595 1.39 19.36 -23.41
C LEU A 595 0.58 20.55 -22.86
N GLU A 596 -0.11 20.35 -21.74
CA GLU A 596 -0.78 21.42 -20.97
C GLU A 596 0.19 22.20 -20.07
#